data_AF-A0A2W1GDB5-F1
#
_entry.id   AF-A0A2W1GDB5-F1
#
_cell.length_a   1.000
_cell.length_b   1.000
_cell.length_c   1.000
_cell.angle_alpha   90.00
_cell.angle_beta   90.00
_cell.angle_gamma   90.00
#
_symmetry.space_group_name_H-M   'P 1'
#
loop_
_entity.id
_entity.type
_entity.pdbx_description
1 polymer ?
#
loop_
_entity_poly.entity_id
_entity_poly.type
_entity_poly.pdbx_seq_one_letter_code
_entity_poly.pdbx_strand_id
1 'polypeptide(L)'
;MTSSLATPPSNLQLQSPLFGILPGEIRNNIFELALMQDEDEEEAYPEDSYWYRPGFSGPLKGSSALLRTCRMAYREGQKVFLRELETAFWFDRGPEGRSGNSACENFFWDLTPQASQALQKVRFFTQMYWLENGHNTYYLFSLPQFRPTQLTITIRYSDW
;
A
#
# COMPACT_ATOMS: atom_id res chain seq x y z
N MET A 1 -18.13 -34.05 11.62
CA MET A 1 -18.08 -33.06 12.72
C MET A 1 -16.73 -32.35 12.64
N THR A 2 -16.67 -31.23 11.93
CA THR A 2 -15.45 -30.43 11.77
C THR A 2 -15.29 -29.56 13.00
N SER A 3 -14.31 -29.90 13.85
CA SER A 3 -13.93 -29.11 15.01
C SER A 3 -13.42 -27.75 14.56
N SER A 4 -14.20 -26.70 14.82
CA SER A 4 -13.75 -25.31 14.73
C SER A 4 -12.64 -25.13 15.78
N LEU A 5 -11.38 -25.12 15.34
CA LEU A 5 -10.26 -24.70 16.16
C LEU A 5 -10.50 -23.23 16.56
N ALA A 6 -11.06 -23.04 17.75
CA ALA A 6 -11.21 -21.74 18.37
C ALA A 6 -9.83 -21.07 18.39
N THR A 7 -9.72 -19.93 17.73
CA THR A 7 -8.49 -19.15 17.76
C THR A 7 -8.19 -18.84 19.23
N PRO A 8 -7.00 -19.19 19.76
CA PRO A 8 -6.70 -18.95 21.16
C PRO A 8 -6.87 -17.46 21.48
N PRO A 9 -7.38 -17.12 22.68
CA PRO A 9 -7.62 -15.74 23.06
C PRO A 9 -6.34 -14.94 22.88
N SER A 10 -6.42 -13.88 22.08
CA SER A 10 -5.29 -12.97 21.91
C SER A 10 -5.03 -12.25 23.23
N ASN A 11 -3.81 -12.35 23.76
CA ASN A 11 -3.36 -11.53 24.86
C ASN A 11 -3.62 -10.05 24.52
N LEU A 12 -4.41 -9.37 25.37
CA LEU A 12 -4.87 -7.99 25.16
C LEU A 12 -3.76 -6.94 25.35
N GLN A 13 -2.57 -7.35 25.79
CA GLN A 13 -1.40 -6.50 25.98
C GLN A 13 -1.63 -5.34 26.97
N LEU A 14 -2.46 -5.53 28.00
CA LEU A 14 -2.82 -4.49 28.97
C LEU A 14 -1.63 -3.98 29.79
N GLN A 15 -0.51 -4.71 29.82
CA GLN A 15 0.74 -4.26 30.43
C GLN A 15 1.48 -3.21 29.58
N SER A 16 1.14 -3.07 28.30
CA SER A 16 1.66 -2.03 27.43
C SER A 16 0.84 -0.75 27.63
N PRO A 17 1.47 0.42 27.87
CA PRO A 17 0.77 1.71 27.90
C PRO A 17 -0.07 1.95 26.64
N LEU A 18 0.40 1.44 25.49
CA LEU A 18 -0.31 1.56 24.22
C LEU A 18 -1.71 0.95 24.31
N PHE A 19 -1.92 -0.18 24.98
CA PHE A 19 -3.23 -0.87 25.02
C PHE A 19 -3.93 -0.79 26.39
N GLY A 20 -3.19 -0.59 27.48
CA GLY A 20 -3.72 -0.51 28.84
C GLY A 20 -4.14 0.90 29.27
N ILE A 21 -3.66 1.94 28.59
CA ILE A 21 -3.90 3.35 28.97
C ILE A 21 -4.57 4.11 27.84
N LEU A 22 -4.06 3.98 26.60
CA LEU A 22 -4.51 4.83 25.51
C LEU A 22 -5.84 4.34 24.89
N PRO A 23 -6.81 5.25 24.67
CA PRO A 23 -8.04 4.93 23.97
C PRO A 23 -7.78 4.69 22.47
N GLY A 24 -8.69 3.99 21.80
CA GLY A 24 -8.50 3.53 20.42
C GLY A 24 -8.26 4.65 19.42
N GLU A 25 -8.85 5.83 19.64
CA GLU A 25 -8.68 7.01 18.80
C GLU A 25 -7.22 7.50 18.81
N ILE A 26 -6.61 7.55 20.00
CA ILE A 26 -5.21 7.95 20.14
C ILE A 26 -4.28 6.89 19.57
N ARG A 27 -4.60 5.60 19.74
CA ARG A 27 -3.84 4.51 19.14
C ARG A 27 -3.88 4.58 17.61
N ASN A 28 -5.03 4.89 17.01
CA ASN A 28 -5.14 5.09 15.57
C ASN A 28 -4.23 6.21 15.08
N ASN A 29 -4.20 7.36 15.77
CA ASN A 29 -3.29 8.47 15.43
C ASN A 29 -1.82 8.05 15.54
N ILE A 30 -1.47 7.27 16.57
CA ILE A 30 -0.11 6.73 16.72
C ILE A 30 0.22 5.79 15.57
N PHE A 31 -0.68 4.88 15.19
CA PHE A 31 -0.47 3.99 14.06
C PHE A 31 -0.35 4.76 12.75
N GLU A 32 -1.18 5.78 12.53
CA GLU A 32 -1.11 6.61 11.33
C GLU A 32 0.26 7.29 11.20
N LEU A 33 0.74 7.93 12.27
CA LEU A 33 2.04 8.60 12.26
C LEU A 33 3.21 7.61 12.18
N ALA A 34 3.16 6.51 12.94
CA ALA A 34 4.25 5.54 13.01
C ALA A 34 4.39 4.67 11.76
N LEU A 35 3.30 4.52 10.98
CA LEU A 35 3.25 3.68 9.79
C LEU A 35 3.20 4.52 8.50
N MET A 36 3.28 5.85 8.62
CA MET A 36 3.29 6.78 7.50
C MET A 36 4.41 6.42 6.52
N GLN A 37 4.13 6.57 5.23
CA GLN A 37 5.13 6.40 4.18
C GLN A 37 5.97 7.66 4.04
N ASP A 38 7.28 7.46 3.90
CA ASP A 38 8.25 8.49 3.49
C ASP A 38 9.05 8.02 2.28
N GLU A 39 9.78 8.95 1.66
CA GLU A 39 10.67 8.64 0.54
C GLU A 39 11.94 7.95 1.07
N ASP A 40 12.28 6.78 0.51
CA ASP A 40 13.50 6.05 0.89
C ASP A 40 14.72 6.73 0.26
N GLU A 41 15.36 7.64 1.01
CA GLU A 41 16.53 8.40 0.56
C GLU A 41 17.72 7.51 0.18
N GLU A 42 17.82 6.32 0.77
CA GLU A 42 18.88 5.34 0.45
C GLU A 42 18.73 4.76 -0.96
N GLU A 43 17.49 4.71 -1.45
CA GLU A 43 17.09 4.15 -2.75
C GLU A 43 16.54 5.25 -3.67
N ALA A 44 17.01 6.48 -3.49
CA ALA A 44 16.60 7.63 -4.29
C ALA A 44 16.80 7.36 -5.79
N TYR A 45 15.81 7.75 -6.59
CA TYR A 45 15.90 7.63 -8.04
C TYR A 45 16.88 8.67 -8.60
N PRO A 46 17.60 8.35 -9.68
CA PRO A 46 18.41 9.35 -10.38
C PRO A 46 17.55 10.52 -10.85
N GLU A 47 18.00 11.76 -10.59
CA GLU A 47 17.24 12.98 -10.94
C GLU A 47 16.96 13.13 -12.44
N ASP A 48 17.81 12.53 -13.28
CA ASP A 48 17.69 12.52 -14.74
C ASP A 48 16.81 11.38 -15.29
N SER A 49 16.27 10.53 -14.42
CA SER A 49 15.39 9.43 -14.82
C SER A 49 13.98 9.89 -15.20
N TYR A 50 13.29 9.11 -16.04
CA TYR A 50 11.91 9.40 -16.46
C TYR A 50 10.85 9.25 -15.35
N TRP A 51 11.25 8.77 -14.18
CA TRP A 51 10.35 8.48 -13.05
C TRP A 51 10.67 9.30 -11.80
N TYR A 52 11.77 10.05 -11.78
CA TYR A 52 12.05 11.02 -10.72
C TYR A 52 11.05 12.17 -10.76
N ARG A 53 10.47 12.50 -9.60
CA ARG A 53 9.62 13.68 -9.42
C ARG A 53 9.45 14.01 -7.93
N PRO A 54 9.18 15.28 -7.58
CA PRO A 54 8.88 15.65 -6.20
C PRO A 54 7.69 14.85 -5.63
N GLY A 55 7.86 14.31 -4.41
CA GLY A 55 6.89 13.44 -3.73
C GLY A 55 6.93 11.98 -4.17
N PHE A 56 7.75 11.65 -5.19
CA PHE A 56 8.14 10.30 -5.60
C PHE A 56 9.61 10.33 -6.07
N SER A 57 10.48 10.94 -5.26
CA SER A 57 11.91 11.05 -5.54
C SER A 57 12.64 9.70 -5.38
N GLY A 58 12.03 8.79 -4.63
CA GLY A 58 12.42 7.39 -4.47
C GLY A 58 11.20 6.51 -4.20
N PRO A 59 11.40 5.23 -3.88
CA PRO A 59 10.36 4.38 -3.33
C PRO A 59 9.72 4.96 -2.08
N LEU A 60 8.40 4.80 -1.93
CA LEU A 60 7.73 5.10 -0.67
C LEU A 60 7.82 3.90 0.28
N LYS A 61 8.34 4.11 1.49
CA LYS A 61 8.57 3.08 2.49
C LYS A 61 7.77 3.41 3.75
N GLY A 62 7.06 2.42 4.27
CA GLY A 62 6.42 2.52 5.59
C GLY A 62 7.20 1.72 6.63
N SER A 63 7.24 2.20 7.87
CA SER A 63 7.82 1.43 8.97
C SER A 63 6.85 0.34 9.45
N SER A 64 7.26 -0.92 9.40
CA SER A 64 6.48 -2.05 9.95
C SER A 64 6.89 -2.44 11.37
N ALA A 65 7.84 -1.72 11.97
CA ALA A 65 8.44 -2.09 13.26
C ALA A 65 7.38 -2.23 14.35
N LEU A 66 6.45 -1.28 14.45
CA LEU A 66 5.37 -1.30 15.43
C LEU A 66 4.42 -2.49 15.23
N LEU A 67 4.05 -2.81 13.99
CA LEU A 67 3.17 -3.94 13.66
C LEU A 67 3.80 -5.29 14.04
N ARG A 68 5.13 -5.40 13.99
CA ARG A 68 5.87 -6.62 14.30
C ARG A 68 6.07 -6.87 15.80
N THR A 69 5.69 -5.92 16.67
CA THR A 69 5.90 -6.05 18.12
C THR A 69 4.97 -7.07 18.78
N CYS A 70 3.67 -7.06 18.45
CA CYS A 70 2.69 -7.97 19.02
C CYS A 70 1.44 -8.14 18.13
N ARG A 71 0.66 -9.19 18.40
CA ARG A 71 -0.55 -9.50 17.62
C ARG A 71 -1.63 -8.42 17.71
N MET A 72 -1.72 -7.70 18.84
CA MET A 72 -2.67 -6.59 19.01
C MET A 72 -2.29 -5.40 18.13
N ALA A 73 -1.00 -5.01 18.12
CA ALA A 73 -0.48 -3.96 17.27
C ALA A 73 -0.66 -4.29 15.79
N TYR A 74 -0.37 -5.52 15.39
CA TYR A 74 -0.62 -5.97 14.03
C TYR A 74 -2.11 -5.84 13.64
N ARG A 75 -3.04 -6.35 14.46
CA ARG A 75 -4.47 -6.37 14.13
C ARG A 75 -5.11 -4.99 14.03
N GLU A 76 -4.76 -4.09 14.94
CA GLU A 76 -5.28 -2.72 14.95
C GLU A 76 -4.57 -1.86 13.91
N GLY A 77 -3.24 -1.87 13.93
CA GLY A 77 -2.41 -1.03 13.07
C GLY A 77 -2.43 -1.42 11.60
N GLN A 78 -2.57 -2.71 11.23
CA GLN A 78 -2.61 -3.11 9.81
C GLN A 78 -3.77 -2.45 9.05
N LYS A 79 -4.91 -2.24 9.71
CA LYS A 79 -6.07 -1.57 9.11
C LYS A 79 -5.77 -0.11 8.81
N VAL A 80 -5.15 0.58 9.78
CA VAL A 80 -4.74 1.98 9.64
C VAL A 80 -3.68 2.11 8.55
N PHE A 81 -2.67 1.24 8.58
CA PHE A 81 -1.62 1.18 7.56
C PHE A 81 -2.20 1.07 6.15
N LEU A 82 -3.00 0.04 5.88
CA LEU A 82 -3.54 -0.17 4.53
C LEU A 82 -4.47 0.96 4.06
N ARG A 83 -5.20 1.59 4.98
CA ARG A 83 -6.05 2.74 4.68
C ARG A 83 -5.23 3.95 4.22
N GLU A 84 -4.11 4.20 4.89
CA GLU A 84 -3.27 5.35 4.58
C GLU A 84 -2.25 5.10 3.46
N LEU A 85 -1.88 3.83 3.24
CA LEU A 85 -0.95 3.38 2.21
C LEU A 85 -1.41 3.83 0.81
N GLU A 86 -0.55 4.60 0.13
CA GLU A 86 -0.66 4.84 -1.31
C GLU A 86 0.28 3.88 -2.04
N THR A 87 -0.31 2.90 -2.74
CA THR A 87 0.47 2.00 -3.60
C THR A 87 0.59 2.59 -4.99
N ALA A 88 1.81 2.88 -5.41
CA ALA A 88 2.11 3.44 -6.72
C ALA A 88 2.65 2.38 -7.68
N PHE A 89 2.20 2.44 -8.94
CA PHE A 89 2.64 1.57 -10.02
C PHE A 89 3.10 2.40 -11.21
N TRP A 90 4.24 2.02 -11.78
CA TRP A 90 4.75 2.60 -13.02
C TRP A 90 4.42 1.69 -14.20
N PHE A 91 3.80 2.25 -15.21
CA PHE A 91 3.48 1.55 -16.44
C PHE A 91 4.38 2.08 -17.55
N ASP A 92 5.29 1.19 -17.97
CA ASP A 92 6.41 1.44 -18.88
C ASP A 92 7.45 2.44 -18.34
N ARG A 93 8.69 2.43 -18.87
CA ARG A 93 9.80 3.36 -18.56
C ARG A 93 9.85 3.84 -17.09
N GLY A 94 9.67 2.95 -16.13
CA GLY A 94 9.71 3.26 -14.70
C GLY A 94 10.93 2.61 -14.05
N PRO A 95 11.02 2.69 -12.71
CA PRO A 95 12.12 2.07 -11.99
C PRO A 95 12.19 0.56 -12.26
N GLU A 96 13.41 0.05 -12.41
CA GLU A 96 13.67 -1.36 -12.70
C GLU A 96 13.09 -2.25 -11.59
N GLY A 97 12.50 -3.39 -11.99
CA GLY A 97 11.86 -4.33 -11.08
C GLY A 97 10.55 -3.85 -10.43
N ARG A 98 10.12 -2.62 -10.70
CA ARG A 98 8.93 -1.98 -10.08
C ARG A 98 7.93 -1.44 -11.11
N SER A 99 8.09 -1.85 -12.37
CA SER A 99 7.31 -1.35 -13.50
C SER A 99 6.59 -2.47 -14.25
N GLY A 100 5.42 -2.14 -14.82
CA GLY A 100 4.67 -3.00 -15.74
C GLY A 100 3.34 -3.51 -15.19
N ASN A 101 2.51 -4.03 -16.11
CA ASN A 101 1.20 -4.58 -15.80
C ASN A 101 1.29 -5.75 -14.82
N SER A 102 2.21 -6.68 -15.06
CA SER A 102 2.38 -7.87 -14.22
C SER A 102 2.71 -7.55 -12.76
N ALA A 103 3.49 -6.49 -12.50
CA ALA A 103 3.80 -6.05 -11.14
C ALA A 103 2.53 -5.58 -10.39
N CYS A 104 1.69 -4.81 -11.07
CA CYS A 104 0.39 -4.38 -10.55
C CYS A 104 -0.55 -5.57 -10.33
N GLU A 105 -0.69 -6.43 -11.34
CA GLU A 105 -1.55 -7.61 -11.29
C GLU A 105 -1.17 -8.54 -10.13
N ASN A 106 0.10 -8.94 -10.05
CA ASN A 106 0.59 -9.85 -9.01
C ASN A 106 0.36 -9.27 -7.62
N PHE A 107 0.60 -7.96 -7.44
CA PHE A 107 0.31 -7.30 -6.17
C PHE A 107 -1.15 -7.48 -5.74
N PHE A 108 -2.11 -7.23 -6.63
CA PHE A 108 -3.53 -7.38 -6.30
C PHE A 108 -3.95 -8.84 -6.13
N TRP A 109 -3.39 -9.77 -6.91
CA TRP A 109 -3.65 -11.20 -6.75
C TRP A 109 -3.19 -11.75 -5.40
N ASP A 110 -2.09 -11.23 -4.87
CA ASP A 110 -1.52 -11.64 -3.59
C ASP A 110 -2.27 -11.05 -2.38
N LEU A 111 -3.15 -10.07 -2.58
CA LEU A 111 -3.94 -9.49 -1.50
C LEU A 111 -5.03 -10.45 -1.02
N THR A 112 -5.10 -10.60 0.30
CA THR A 112 -6.29 -11.19 0.93
C THR A 112 -7.51 -10.30 0.70
N PRO A 113 -8.74 -10.85 0.68
CA PRO A 113 -9.96 -10.05 0.52
C PRO A 113 -10.07 -8.90 1.54
N GLN A 114 -9.64 -9.13 2.78
CA GLN A 114 -9.66 -8.12 3.83
C GLN A 114 -8.62 -7.01 3.60
N ALA A 115 -7.43 -7.38 3.12
CA ALA A 115 -6.39 -6.40 2.79
C ALA A 115 -6.80 -5.56 1.57
N SER A 116 -7.36 -6.20 0.54
CA SER A 116 -7.92 -5.55 -0.64
C SER A 116 -8.99 -4.51 -0.29
N GLN A 117 -9.89 -4.82 0.66
CA GLN A 117 -10.91 -3.86 1.12
C GLN A 117 -10.33 -2.70 1.94
N ALA A 118 -9.22 -2.93 2.64
CA ALA A 118 -8.56 -1.91 3.46
C ALA A 118 -7.66 -0.99 2.64
N LEU A 119 -7.10 -1.47 1.53
CA LEU A 119 -6.27 -0.68 0.62
C LEU A 119 -7.12 0.33 -0.16
N GLN A 120 -6.93 1.62 0.11
CA GLN A 120 -7.82 2.66 -0.43
C GLN A 120 -7.21 3.49 -1.54
N LYS A 121 -5.91 3.76 -1.50
CA LYS A 121 -5.24 4.73 -2.36
C LYS A 121 -4.30 4.01 -3.32
N VAL A 122 -4.54 4.18 -4.61
CA VAL A 122 -3.70 3.63 -5.69
C VAL A 122 -3.30 4.75 -6.61
N ARG A 123 -2.04 4.75 -7.05
CA ARG A 123 -1.51 5.72 -8.01
C ARG A 123 -0.93 5.01 -9.22
N PHE A 124 -1.32 5.46 -10.40
CA PHE A 124 -0.76 5.00 -11.67
C PHE A 124 0.10 6.10 -12.28
N PHE A 125 1.35 5.77 -12.58
CA PHE A 125 2.25 6.55 -13.41
C PHE A 125 2.23 5.95 -14.81
N THR A 126 1.58 6.64 -15.75
CA THR A 126 1.36 6.11 -17.10
C THR A 126 2.00 7.00 -18.14
N GLN A 127 2.21 6.45 -19.32
CA GLN A 127 2.27 7.23 -20.56
C GLN A 127 0.86 7.34 -21.15
N MET A 128 0.62 8.23 -22.13
CA MET A 128 -0.74 8.37 -22.70
C MET A 128 -1.11 7.11 -23.47
N TYR A 129 -0.17 6.56 -24.26
CA TYR A 129 -0.42 5.36 -25.06
C TYR A 129 -0.93 4.18 -24.22
N TRP A 130 -0.47 4.05 -22.97
CA TRP A 130 -0.89 2.97 -22.08
C TRP A 130 -2.37 3.08 -21.69
N LEU A 131 -2.90 4.31 -21.62
CA LEU A 131 -4.31 4.58 -21.32
C LEU A 131 -5.21 4.46 -22.56
N GLU A 132 -4.63 4.53 -23.76
CA GLU A 132 -5.39 4.51 -25.01
C GLU A 132 -6.23 3.24 -25.16
N ASN A 133 -7.39 3.39 -25.78
CA ASN A 133 -8.37 2.32 -26.01
C ASN A 133 -8.93 1.66 -24.73
N GLY A 134 -8.46 2.04 -23.53
CA GLY A 134 -8.97 1.59 -22.24
C GLY A 134 -8.75 0.11 -21.93
N HIS A 135 -8.01 -0.65 -22.75
CA HIS A 135 -7.83 -2.09 -22.54
C HIS A 135 -7.12 -2.38 -21.20
N ASN A 136 -6.00 -1.69 -20.94
CA ASN A 136 -5.20 -1.94 -19.74
C ASN A 136 -5.99 -1.60 -18.46
N THR A 137 -6.71 -0.47 -18.45
CA THR A 137 -7.52 -0.06 -17.31
C THR A 137 -8.71 -0.99 -17.10
N TYR A 138 -9.40 -1.37 -18.18
CA TYR A 138 -10.50 -2.34 -18.12
C TYR A 138 -10.04 -3.66 -17.50
N TYR A 139 -8.91 -4.19 -17.96
CA TYR A 139 -8.35 -5.43 -17.43
C TYR A 139 -7.99 -5.31 -15.93
N LEU A 140 -7.22 -4.30 -15.54
CA LEU A 140 -6.84 -4.12 -14.13
C LEU A 140 -8.05 -3.90 -13.21
N PHE A 141 -9.06 -3.16 -13.67
CA PHE A 141 -10.27 -2.92 -12.88
C PHE A 141 -11.18 -4.14 -12.80
N SER A 142 -10.99 -5.12 -13.67
CA SER A 142 -11.71 -6.40 -13.61
C SER A 142 -11.13 -7.36 -12.56
N LEU A 143 -9.93 -7.09 -12.03
CA LEU A 143 -9.31 -7.92 -11.00
C LEU A 143 -10.18 -7.92 -9.74
N PRO A 144 -10.54 -9.09 -9.16
CA PRO A 144 -11.48 -9.15 -8.04
C PRO A 144 -11.05 -8.33 -6.81
N GLN A 145 -9.73 -8.29 -6.57
CA GLN A 145 -9.07 -7.60 -5.46
C GLN A 145 -8.75 -6.12 -5.75
N PHE A 146 -8.98 -5.63 -6.97
CA PHE A 146 -8.82 -4.20 -7.26
C PHE A 146 -10.04 -3.43 -6.75
N ARG A 147 -9.95 -2.94 -5.51
CA ARG A 147 -11.05 -2.25 -4.80
C ARG A 147 -10.67 -0.88 -4.19
N PRO A 148 -9.76 -0.08 -4.80
CA PRO A 148 -9.42 1.21 -4.22
C PRO A 148 -10.63 2.16 -4.24
N THR A 149 -10.67 3.06 -3.27
CA THR A 149 -11.66 4.16 -3.22
C THR A 149 -11.13 5.42 -3.89
N GLN A 150 -9.81 5.56 -4.01
CA GLN A 150 -9.13 6.66 -4.65
C GLN A 150 -8.09 6.13 -5.64
N LEU A 151 -8.26 6.49 -6.92
CA LEU A 151 -7.29 6.24 -7.97
C LEU A 151 -6.73 7.57 -8.48
N THR A 152 -5.42 7.75 -8.35
CA THR A 152 -4.71 8.91 -8.91
C THR A 152 -3.96 8.51 -10.17
N ILE A 153 -4.21 9.16 -11.30
CA ILE A 153 -3.47 8.90 -12.55
C ILE A 153 -2.56 10.10 -12.82
N THR A 154 -1.27 9.82 -12.99
CA THR A 154 -0.26 10.79 -13.41
C THR A 154 0.22 10.40 -14.80
N ILE A 155 -0.15 11.22 -15.79
CA ILE A 155 0.34 11.10 -17.16
C ILE A 155 1.72 11.74 -17.21
N ARG A 156 2.72 10.97 -17.65
CA ARG A 156 4.10 11.42 -17.77
C ARG A 156 4.34 12.02 -19.15
N TYR A 157 5.31 12.94 -19.20
CA TYR A 157 5.64 13.66 -20.42
C TYR A 157 6.40 12.79 -21.46
N SER A 158 6.89 11.61 -21.08
CA SER A 158 7.81 10.79 -21.89
C SER A 158 7.13 9.82 -22.87
N ASP A 159 6.06 10.27 -23.53
CA ASP A 159 5.19 9.47 -24.41
C ASP A 159 5.72 9.30 -25.85
N TRP A 160 6.93 9.80 -26.13
CA TRP A 160 7.59 9.75 -27.45
C TRP A 160 8.59 8.60 -27.61
#